data_AF-A0A3M0XR46-F1
#
_entry.id   AF-A0A3M0XR46-F1
#
_cell.length_a   1.000
_cell.length_b   1.000
_cell.length_c   1.000
_cell.angle_alpha   90.00
_cell.angle_beta   90.00
_cell.angle_gamma   90.00
#
_symmetry.space_group_name_H-M   'P 1'
#
loop_
_entity.id
_entity.type
_entity.pdbx_description
1 polymer ?
#
loop_
_entity_poly.entity_id
_entity_poly.type
_entity_poly.pdbx_seq_one_letter_code
_entity_poly.pdbx_strand_id
1 'polypeptide(L)' 'MDPTLEFSAPGVSNSGEVIEGESDTNYFGSNVAVGDLDADGKLDLVVSSDQSVLINSPEDRVY' A
#
# COMPACT_ATOMS: atom_id res chain seq x y z
N MET A 1 -19.88 8.23 -16.42
CA MET A 1 -19.07 7.22 -15.73
C MET A 1 -18.68 7.85 -14.40
N ASP A 2 -19.24 7.36 -13.30
CA ASP A 2 -19.02 7.90 -11.95
C ASP A 2 -17.59 7.54 -11.49
N PRO A 3 -16.77 8.50 -11.02
CA PRO A 3 -15.36 8.27 -10.69
C PRO A 3 -15.11 7.60 -9.33
N THR A 4 -16.14 7.24 -8.57
CA THR A 4 -15.94 6.63 -7.26
C THR A 4 -16.51 5.21 -7.25
N LEU A 5 -15.63 4.22 -7.41
CA LEU A 5 -15.97 2.81 -7.25
C LEU A 5 -16.40 2.56 -5.80
N GLU A 6 -17.67 2.76 -5.49
CA GLU A 6 -18.24 2.37 -4.21
C GLU A 6 -18.58 0.88 -4.28
N PHE A 7 -17.69 0.02 -3.78
CA PHE A 7 -18.04 -1.36 -3.50
C PHE A 7 -18.89 -1.38 -2.22
N SER A 8 -20.20 -1.16 -2.35
CA SER A 8 -21.12 -1.35 -1.23
C SER A 8 -21.39 -2.84 -1.06
N ALA A 9 -20.61 -3.51 -0.21
CA ALA A 9 -21.04 -4.81 0.32
C ALA A 9 -22.26 -4.56 1.24
N PRO A 10 -23.44 -5.19 0.99
CA PRO A 10 -24.62 -4.94 1.81
C PRO A 10 -24.34 -5.27 3.28
N GLY A 11 -24.44 -4.27 4.16
CA GLY A 11 -24.31 -4.43 5.62
C GLY A 11 -22.95 -4.09 6.22
N VAL A 12 -21.99 -3.58 5.44
CA VAL A 12 -20.75 -3.01 5.96
C VAL A 12 -20.86 -1.49 5.89
N SER A 13 -20.76 -0.80 7.03
CA SER A 13 -20.48 0.64 6.98
C SER A 13 -19.10 0.80 6.36
N ASN A 14 -19.01 1.50 5.22
CA ASN A 14 -17.74 1.92 4.61
C ASN A 14 -17.06 2.96 5.52
N SER A 15 -16.60 2.51 6.69
CA SER A 15 -15.73 3.21 7.61
C SER A 15 -14.27 2.82 7.34
N GLY A 16 -13.95 2.51 6.09
CA GLY A 16 -12.60 2.22 5.66
C GLY A 16 -11.82 3.51 5.51
N GLU A 17 -10.59 3.53 6.00
CA GLU A 17 -9.64 4.59 5.72
C GLU A 17 -8.92 4.29 4.40
N VAL A 18 -8.74 5.30 3.57
CA VAL A 18 -7.91 5.18 2.37
C VAL A 18 -6.46 5.26 2.83
N ILE A 19 -5.70 4.18 2.65
CA ILE A 19 -4.25 4.22 2.86
C ILE A 19 -3.61 4.77 1.60
N GLU A 20 -3.25 6.05 1.65
CA GLU A 20 -2.52 6.76 0.61
C GLU A 20 -1.01 6.43 0.71
N GLY A 21 -0.36 6.27 -0.43
CA GLY A 21 1.05 5.89 -0.50
C GLY A 21 1.58 5.72 -1.92
N GLU A 22 0.71 5.89 -2.92
CA GLU A 22 1.11 5.89 -4.31
C GLU A 22 1.97 7.11 -4.64
N SER A 23 3.23 6.82 -4.96
CA SER A 23 3.97 7.64 -5.94
C SER A 23 4.17 6.74 -7.15
N ASP A 24 4.29 7.33 -8.34
CA ASP A 24 4.42 6.60 -9.61
C ASP A 24 5.58 5.58 -9.59
N THR A 25 6.56 5.77 -8.70
CA THR A 25 7.72 4.89 -8.55
C THR A 25 7.65 3.98 -7.32
N ASN A 26 6.69 4.18 -6.39
CA ASN A 26 6.67 3.50 -5.08
C ASN A 26 6.18 2.05 -5.16
N TYR A 27 5.56 1.63 -6.27
CA TYR A 27 4.98 0.29 -6.42
C TYR A 27 4.19 -0.14 -5.16
N PHE A 28 3.43 0.80 -4.59
CA PHE A 28 2.60 0.56 -3.41
C PHE A 28 1.59 -0.54 -3.72
N GLY A 29 1.47 -1.52 -2.84
CA GLY A 29 0.64 -2.71 -3.07
C GLY A 29 1.28 -3.76 -3.98
N SER A 30 2.60 -3.67 -4.25
CA SER A 30 3.35 -4.68 -5.00
C SER A 30 3.34 -6.06 -4.34
N ASN A 31 3.34 -6.11 -3.01
CA ASN A 31 3.18 -7.32 -2.22
C ASN A 31 2.19 -7.08 -1.09
N VAL A 32 1.48 -8.14 -0.72
CA VAL A 32 0.47 -8.14 0.35
C VAL A 32 0.68 -9.37 1.23
N ALA A 33 0.57 -9.19 2.54
CA ALA A 33 0.53 -10.27 3.51
C ALA A 33 -0.63 -10.06 4.49
N VAL A 34 -1.19 -11.17 4.98
CA VAL A 34 -2.32 -11.20 5.91
C VAL A 34 -2.00 -12.16 7.05
N GLY A 35 -2.29 -11.75 8.29
CA GLY A 35 -2.10 -12.55 9.49
C GLY A 35 -2.52 -11.78 10.73
N ASP A 36 -2.63 -12.44 11.88
CA ASP A 36 -2.82 -11.77 13.18
C ASP A 36 -1.43 -11.46 13.77
N LEU A 37 -0.93 -10.25 13.49
CA LEU A 37 0.43 -9.82 13.79
C LEU A 37 0.55 -9.30 15.22
N ASP A 38 -0.53 -8.77 15.81
CA ASP A 38 -0.54 -8.24 17.18
C ASP A 38 -1.21 -9.16 18.23
N ALA A 39 -1.74 -10.30 17.80
CA ALA A 39 -2.37 -11.34 18.62
C ALA A 39 -3.67 -10.91 19.31
N ASP A 40 -4.42 -9.98 18.74
CA ASP A 40 -5.73 -9.57 19.24
C ASP A 40 -6.89 -10.48 18.76
N GLY A 41 -6.60 -11.45 17.89
CA GLY A 41 -7.56 -12.37 17.31
C GLY A 41 -8.25 -11.87 16.03
N LYS A 42 -7.80 -10.75 15.46
CA LYS A 42 -8.23 -10.21 14.17
C LYS A 42 -7.14 -10.41 13.13
N LEU A 43 -7.53 -10.41 11.86
CA LEU A 43 -6.56 -10.43 10.76
C LEU A 43 -6.11 -9.01 10.46
N ASP A 44 -4.80 -8.82 10.42
CA ASP A 44 -4.12 -7.63 9.95
C ASP A 44 -3.75 -7.73 8.48
N LEU A 45 -3.58 -6.57 7.85
CA LEU A 45 -3.15 -6.41 6.47
C LEU A 45 -1.85 -5.63 6.41
N VAL A 46 -0.83 -6.19 5.75
CA VAL A 46 0.42 -5.51 5.44
C VAL A 46 0.56 -5.34 3.93
N VAL A 47 0.90 -4.12 3.50
CA VAL A 47 1.13 -3.76 2.10
C VAL A 47 2.54 -3.18 1.96
N SER A 48 3.28 -3.60 0.93
CA SER A 48 4.64 -3.08 0.66
C SER A 48 4.66 -2.00 -0.40
N SER A 49 5.70 -1.16 -0.36
CA SER A 49 6.12 -0.29 -1.46
C SER A 49 7.59 -0.60 -1.76
N ASP A 50 7.90 -0.90 -3.02
CA ASP A 50 9.26 -1.26 -3.44
C ASP A 50 9.88 -0.06 -4.18
N GLN A 51 10.58 0.80 -3.46
CA GLN A 51 11.26 1.96 -4.04
C GLN A 51 12.63 1.56 -4.58
N SER A 52 12.75 1.49 -5.91
CA SER A 52 14.04 1.30 -6.57
C SER A 52 14.72 2.66 -6.83
N VAL A 53 15.76 2.98 -6.07
CA VAL A 53 16.62 4.15 -6.34
C VAL A 53 17.56 3.80 -7.50
N LEU A 54 17.32 4.38 -8.68
CA LEU A 54 18.24 4.29 -9.81
C LEU A 54 19.45 5.21 -9.57
N ILE A 55 20.53 4.68 -9.00
CA ILE A 55 21.81 5.41 -8.86
C ILE A 55 22.56 5.38 -10.19
N ASN A 56 22.19 6.26 -11.13
CA ASN A 56 22.80 6.34 -12.46
C ASN A 56 23.70 7.56 -12.68
N SER A 57 23.96 8.34 -11.63
CA SER A 57 24.79 9.54 -11.72
C SER A 57 26.17 9.30 -11.09
N PRO A 58 27.28 9.37 -11.85
CA PRO A 58 28.64 9.27 -11.32
C PRO A 58 28.92 10.23 -10.17
N GLU A 59 28.21 11.35 -10.11
CA GLU A 59 28.27 12.36 -9.04
C GLU A 59 27.66 11.90 -7.71
N ASP A 60 26.81 10.86 -7.68
CA ASP A 60 26.16 10.36 -6.47
C ASP A 60 26.98 9.28 -5.74
N ARG A 61 28.14 8.87 -6.29
CA ARG A 61 29.04 7.89 -5.67
C ARG A 61 30.15 8.61 -4.90
N VAL A 62 29.98 8.74 -3.58
CA VAL A 62 31.06 9.16 -2.67
C VAL A 62 32.03 7.99 -2.47
N TYR A 63 33.31 8.17 -2.83
CA TYR A 63 34.42 7.27 -2.47
C TYR A 63 34.97 7.61 -1.09
#